data_AF-A0A947EP50-F1
#
_entry.id   AF-A0A947EP50-F1
#
_cell.length_a   1.000
_cell.length_b   1.000
_cell.length_c   1.000
_cell.angle_alpha   90.00
_cell.angle_beta   90.00
_cell.angle_gamma   90.00
#
_symmetry.space_group_name_H-M   'P 1'
#
loop_
_entity.id
_entity.type
_entity.pdbx_description
1 polymer ?
#
loop_
_entity_poly.entity_id
_entity_poly.type
_entity_poly.pdbx_seq_one_letter_code
_entity_poly.pdbx_strand_id
1 'polypeptide(L)' 'MAQYTYLGPVSELIPMAELPLKGALKDSALQVLKQQGILAEDGIIIAIDDHNKLLPKAEKLGADITILKGEITALPG' A
#
# COMPACT_ATOMS: atom_id res chain seq x y z
N MET A 1 21.82 -3.87 -3.69
CA MET A 1 21.04 -4.26 -2.49
C MET A 1 19.67 -3.66 -2.71
N ALA A 2 18.61 -4.46 -2.68
CA ALA A 2 17.26 -3.96 -2.88
C ALA A 2 16.88 -3.06 -1.69
N GLN A 3 16.32 -1.89 -1.96
CA GLN A 3 15.88 -0.96 -0.94
C GLN A 3 14.40 -1.21 -0.64
N TYR A 4 14.11 -1.75 0.54
CA TYR A 4 12.74 -1.93 1.01
C TYR A 4 12.25 -0.66 1.72
N THR A 5 11.02 -0.25 1.44
CA THR A 5 10.37 0.89 2.08
C THR A 5 8.97 0.47 2.55
N TYR A 6 8.62 0.84 3.76
CA TYR A 6 7.31 0.61 4.34
C TYR A 6 6.63 1.93 4.68
N LEU A 7 5.33 2.03 4.35
CA LEU A 7 4.50 3.20 4.62
C LEU A 7 3.16 2.75 5.22
N GLY A 8 2.80 3.23 6.41
CA GLY A 8 1.47 2.97 6.98
C GLY A 8 1.35 3.28 8.48
N PRO A 9 0.17 3.10 9.08
CA PRO A 9 -1.09 2.74 8.43
C PRO A 9 -1.65 3.89 7.59
N VAL A 10 -2.17 3.58 6.41
CA VAL A 10 -2.96 4.48 5.59
C VAL A 10 -4.43 4.27 5.93
N SER A 11 -5.17 5.33 6.22
CA SER A 11 -6.58 5.21 6.64
C SER A 11 -7.45 4.68 5.52
N GLU A 12 -7.25 5.17 4.30
CA GLU A 12 -7.92 4.70 3.09
C GLU A 12 -6.92 4.60 1.93
N LEU A 13 -6.95 3.48 1.22
CA LEU A 13 -6.09 3.22 0.08
C LEU A 13 -6.92 2.70 -1.07
N ILE A 14 -6.79 3.34 -2.23
CA ILE A 14 -7.44 2.92 -3.47
C ILE A 14 -6.36 2.38 -4.41
N PRO A 15 -6.19 1.06 -4.54
CA PRO A 15 -5.22 0.51 -5.46
C PRO A 15 -5.81 0.48 -6.88
N MET A 16 -4.94 0.63 -7.89
CA MET A 16 -5.27 0.26 -9.27
C MET A 16 -4.91 -1.20 -9.58
N ALA A 17 -4.48 -1.96 -8.57
CA ALA A 17 -4.23 -3.39 -8.70
C ALA A 17 -5.52 -4.11 -9.11
N GLU A 18 -5.38 -5.14 -9.95
CA GLU A 18 -6.49 -6.00 -10.41
C GLU A 18 -7.57 -5.29 -11.26
N LEU A 19 -7.36 -4.02 -11.63
CA LEU A 19 -8.22 -3.31 -12.56
C LEU A 19 -7.92 -3.71 -14.02
N PRO A 20 -8.93 -3.71 -14.90
CA PRO A 20 -8.71 -3.92 -16.33
C PRO A 20 -7.75 -2.87 -16.90
N LEU A 21 -6.73 -3.32 -17.64
CA LEU A 21 -5.78 -2.43 -18.33
C LEU A 21 -6.44 -1.54 -19.40
N LYS A 22 -7.62 -1.93 -19.90
CA LYS A 22 -8.38 -1.22 -20.95
C LYS A 22 -9.88 -1.36 -20.72
N GLY A 23 -10.63 -0.35 -21.15
CA GLY A 23 -12.10 -0.32 -21.10
C GLY A 23 -12.65 0.60 -20.01
N ALA A 24 -13.97 0.78 -20.00
CA ALA A 24 -14.63 1.61 -19.00
C ALA A 24 -14.53 0.96 -17.61
N LEU A 25 -13.95 1.69 -16.66
CA LEU A 25 -13.96 1.30 -15.25
C LEU A 25 -15.28 1.76 -14.62
N LYS A 26 -15.93 0.87 -13.87
CA LYS A 26 -17.07 1.24 -13.03
C LYS A 26 -16.56 1.63 -11.66
N ASP A 27 -17.16 2.63 -11.03
CA ASP A 27 -16.79 3.05 -9.67
C ASP A 27 -16.87 1.90 -8.66
N SER A 28 -17.77 0.93 -8.87
CA SER A 28 -17.88 -0.29 -8.05
C SER A 28 -16.65 -1.20 -8.09
N ALA A 29 -15.75 -1.04 -9.05
CA ALA A 29 -14.51 -1.81 -9.16
C ALA A 29 -13.37 -1.19 -8.34
N LEU A 30 -13.52 0.06 -7.87
CA LEU A 30 -12.54 0.70 -7.01
C LEU A 30 -12.72 0.20 -5.58
N GLN A 31 -11.81 -0.68 -5.16
CA GLN A 31 -11.79 -1.18 -3.79
C GLN A 31 -11.14 -0.16 -2.86
N VAL A 32 -11.87 0.30 -1.85
CA VAL A 32 -11.32 1.10 -0.76
C VAL A 32 -10.81 0.15 0.33
N LEU A 33 -9.50 0.06 0.47
CA LEU A 33 -8.85 -0.68 1.55
C LEU A 33 -8.62 0.26 2.74
N LYS A 34 -8.80 -0.23 3.97
CA LYS A 34 -8.69 0.59 5.18
C LYS A 34 -7.60 0.08 6.11
N GLN A 35 -6.88 0.99 6.76
CA GLN A 35 -5.84 0.68 7.75
C GLN A 35 -4.70 -0.21 7.18
N GLN A 36 -4.36 0.00 5.91
CA GLN A 36 -3.35 -0.79 5.20
C GLN A 36 -1.94 -0.22 5.41
N GLY A 37 -0.95 -1.11 5.39
CA GLY A 37 0.44 -0.77 5.09
C GLY A 37 0.75 -1.01 3.61
N ILE A 38 1.73 -0.27 3.10
CA ILE A 38 2.32 -0.44 1.78
C ILE A 38 3.78 -0.83 1.97
N LEU A 39 4.21 -1.93 1.35
CA LEU A 39 5.60 -2.35 1.28
C LEU A 39 6.06 -2.28 -0.17
N ALA A 40 7.15 -1.56 -0.39
CA ALA A 40 7.79 -1.40 -1.68
C ALA A 40 9.23 -1.92 -1.67
N GLU A 41 9.69 -2.40 -2.81
CA GLU A 41 11.06 -2.80 -3.11
C GLU A 41 11.53 -1.98 -4.31
N ASP A 42 12.58 -1.19 -4.16
CA ASP A 42 13.15 -0.35 -5.22
C ASP A 42 12.11 0.52 -5.94
N GLY A 43 11.14 1.05 -5.16
CA GLY A 43 10.04 1.90 -5.66
C GLY A 43 8.85 1.14 -6.26
N ILE A 44 8.90 -0.19 -6.32
CA ILE A 44 7.81 -1.05 -6.80
C ILE A 44 7.04 -1.58 -5.59
N ILE A 45 5.71 -1.39 -5.55
CA ILE A 45 4.86 -1.95 -4.50
C ILE A 45 4.84 -3.48 -4.65
N ILE A 46 5.37 -4.19 -3.65
CA ILE A 46 5.41 -5.66 -3.60
C ILE A 46 4.31 -6.26 -2.74
N ALA A 47 3.78 -5.50 -1.78
CA ALA A 47 2.67 -5.95 -0.94
C ALA A 47 1.86 -4.78 -0.36
N ILE A 48 0.54 -4.97 -0.29
CA ILE A 48 -0.40 -4.13 0.44
C ILE A 48 -1.23 -5.06 1.33
N ASP A 49 -1.23 -4.84 2.63
CA ASP A 49 -1.94 -5.68 3.62
C ASP A 49 -2.20 -4.87 4.90
N ASP A 50 -2.94 -5.42 5.86
CA ASP A 50 -3.17 -4.79 7.17
C ASP A 50 -1.84 -4.34 7.80
N HIS A 51 -1.80 -3.12 8.34
CA HIS A 51 -0.61 -2.57 9.00
C HIS A 51 0.01 -3.55 10.01
N ASN A 52 -0.82 -4.15 10.87
CA ASN A 52 -0.38 -5.08 11.91
C ASN A 52 0.25 -6.37 11.36
N LYS A 53 -0.11 -6.79 10.14
CA LYS A 53 0.44 -7.98 9.49
C LYS A 53 1.70 -7.67 8.68
N LEU A 54 1.75 -6.49 8.08
CA LEU A 54 2.79 -6.10 7.14
C LEU A 54 4.01 -5.47 7.83
N LEU A 55 3.81 -4.72 8.92
CA LEU A 55 4.88 -4.11 9.72
C LEU A 55 5.96 -5.13 10.17
N PRO A 56 5.62 -6.27 10.82
CA PRO A 56 6.64 -7.23 11.24
C PRO A 56 7.36 -7.92 10.07
N LYS A 57 6.76 -7.93 8.87
CA LYS A 57 7.43 -8.42 7.66
C LYS A 57 8.45 -7.38 7.17
N ALA A 58 8.07 -6.10 7.15
CA ALA A 58 8.94 -5.00 6.79
C ALA A 58 10.15 -4.87 7.72
N GLU A 59 9.95 -5.03 9.03
CA GLU A 59 11.04 -5.05 10.02
C GLU A 59 12.04 -6.18 9.75
N LYS A 60 11.56 -7.39 9.42
CA LYS A 60 12.42 -8.53 9.09
C LYS A 60 13.22 -8.32 7.80
N LEU A 61 12.68 -7.56 6.86
CA LEU A 61 13.32 -7.21 5.60
C LEU A 61 14.32 -6.05 5.75
N GLY A 62 14.36 -5.41 6.92
CA GLY A 62 15.19 -4.22 7.15
C GLY A 62 14.71 -3.02 6.31
N ALA A 63 13.41 -2.93 6.07
CA ALA A 63 12.83 -1.82 5.33
C ALA A 63 12.96 -0.48 6.07
N ASP A 64 13.01 0.61 5.32
CA ASP A 64 12.85 1.95 5.88
C ASP A 64 11.37 2.17 6.25
N ILE A 65 11.08 2.26 7.56
CA ILE A 65 9.71 2.29 8.09
C ILE A 65 9.28 3.72 8.33
N THR A 66 8.28 4.16 7.56
CA THR A 66 7.59 5.45 7.77
C THR A 66 6.21 5.21 8.35
N ILE A 67 6.05 5.54 9.63
CA ILE A 67 4.74 5.49 10.29
C ILE A 67 3.97 6.77 10.03
N LEU A 68 2.84 6.62 9.35
CA LEU A 68 1.91 7.71 9.07
C LEU A 68 1.04 7.96 10.30
N LYS A 69 0.94 9.24 10.71
CA LYS A 69 0.10 9.66 11.84
C LYS A 69 -1.07 10.51 11.31
N GLY A 70 -2.29 10.11 11.63
CA GLY A 70 -3.52 10.82 11.25
C GLY A 70 -4.28 10.14 10.11
N GLU A 71 -5.37 10.77 9.69
CA GLU A 71 -6.23 10.26 8.62
C GLU A 71 -5.64 10.63 7.25
N ILE A 72 -4.94 9.66 6.64
CA ILE A 72 -4.29 9.83 5.35
C ILE A 72 -4.94 8.90 4.33
N THR A 73 -5.23 9.45 3.14
CA THR A 73 -5.80 8.72 2.01
C THR A 73 -4.77 8.62 0.89
N ALA A 74 -4.48 7.39 0.44
CA ALA A 74 -3.64 7.13 -0.73
C ALA A 74 -4.52 6.95 -1.97
N LEU A 75 -4.36 7.87 -2.92
CA LEU A 75 -5.06 7.88 -4.20
C LEU A 75 -4.09 7.49 -5.33
N PRO A 76 -4.57 6.83 -6.39
CA PRO A 76 -3.79 6.61 -7.59
C PRO A 76 -3.62 7.92 -8.36
N GLY A 77 -2.40 8.20 -8.83
CA GLY A 77 -2.05 9.42 -9.56
C GLY A 77 -0.75 9.29 -10.32
#